data_AF-A0A7C8YTF0-F1
#
_entry.id   AF-A0A7C8YTF0-F1
#
_cell.length_a   1.000
_cell.length_b   1.000
_cell.length_c   1.000
_cell.angle_alpha   90.00
_cell.angle_beta   90.00
_cell.angle_gamma   90.00
#
_symmetry.space_group_name_H-M   'P 1'
#
loop_
_entity.id
_entity.type
_entity.pdbx_description
1 polymer ?
#
loop_
_entity_poly.entity_id
_entity_poly.type
_entity_poly.pdbx_seq_one_letter_code
_entity_poly.pdbx_strand_id
1 'polypeptide(L)'
;METLMKLNQFMFVSSETPSSPPSNSSLLEAILLQLKEWLCSIPNPFLSLIHKFNDAFPPETRGRWLAAATPYLIGGAVFLSLILFLCCCLPLIFGFLSWVAATCWAICTWVFTGLWHAFRALCCCCCRGSRRILKKTMKAPGTEGQYRLARSAFEASPSGYFRSFRAGTLPVTHRLR
;
A
#
# COMPACT_ATOMS: atom_id res chain seq x y z
N MET A 1 -7.80 27.04 25.67
CA MET A 1 -8.72 25.89 25.61
C MET A 1 -10.15 26.32 25.30
N GLU A 2 -10.63 27.49 25.79
CA GLU A 2 -11.91 28.10 25.37
C GLU A 2 -12.04 28.39 23.86
N THR A 3 -10.94 28.69 23.18
CA THR A 3 -10.93 28.95 21.73
C THR A 3 -11.28 27.73 20.89
N LEU A 4 -11.02 26.51 21.38
CA LEU A 4 -11.37 25.27 20.69
C LEU A 4 -12.86 24.93 20.79
N MET A 5 -13.56 25.37 21.84
CA MET A 5 -15.01 25.15 21.95
C MET A 5 -15.82 26.06 21.02
N LYS A 6 -15.37 27.30 20.76
CA LYS A 6 -16.06 28.20 19.83
C LYS A 6 -15.95 27.76 18.37
N LEU A 7 -14.85 27.13 17.98
CA LEU A 7 -14.66 26.60 16.61
C LEU A 7 -15.61 25.42 16.31
N ASN A 8 -15.91 24.59 17.31
CA ASN A 8 -16.77 23.42 17.10
C ASN A 8 -18.26 23.79 16.94
N GLN A 9 -18.68 24.92 17.51
CA GLN A 9 -20.05 25.43 17.36
C GLN A 9 -20.27 26.08 15.99
N PHE A 10 -19.22 26.67 15.39
CA PHE A 10 -19.29 27.27 14.05
C PHE A 10 -19.40 26.23 12.93
N MET A 11 -18.79 25.05 13.10
CA MET A 11 -18.89 23.96 12.12
C MET A 11 -20.27 23.29 12.09
N PHE A 12 -21.10 23.45 13.14
CA PHE A 12 -22.39 22.78 13.23
C PHE A 12 -23.56 23.55 12.58
N VAL A 13 -23.36 24.81 12.19
CA VAL A 13 -24.43 25.69 11.66
C VAL A 13 -24.60 25.61 10.12
N SER A 14 -23.74 24.89 9.38
CA SER A 14 -23.82 24.83 7.91
C SER A 14 -24.44 23.55 7.32
N SER A 15 -25.26 22.80 8.07
CA SER A 15 -25.86 21.54 7.57
C SER A 15 -27.27 21.66 6.98
N GLU A 16 -27.77 22.87 6.73
CA GLU A 16 -28.98 23.04 5.92
C GLU A 16 -28.67 22.69 4.46
N THR A 17 -29.24 21.57 4.00
CA THR A 17 -29.11 21.06 2.64
C THR A 17 -29.97 21.91 1.68
N PRO A 18 -29.38 22.72 0.79
CA PRO A 18 -30.16 23.51 -0.16
C PRO A 18 -30.64 22.60 -1.29
N SER A 19 -31.94 22.61 -1.56
CA SER A 19 -32.63 21.77 -2.56
C SER A 19 -32.44 22.23 -4.03
N SER A 20 -31.47 23.10 -4.30
CA SER A 20 -31.12 23.53 -5.67
C SER A 20 -29.61 23.73 -5.81
N PRO A 21 -29.00 23.36 -6.95
CA PRO A 21 -27.56 23.52 -7.15
C PRO A 21 -27.21 25.02 -7.08
N PRO A 22 -26.39 25.45 -6.11
CA PRO A 22 -26.04 26.85 -5.97
C PRO A 22 -25.26 27.28 -7.21
N SER A 23 -25.66 28.43 -7.77
CA SER A 23 -24.91 29.02 -8.88
C SER A 23 -23.46 29.31 -8.45
N ASN A 24 -22.50 29.13 -9.35
CA ASN A 24 -21.07 29.31 -9.04
C ASN A 24 -20.73 30.69 -8.44
N SER A 25 -21.54 31.72 -8.73
CA SER A 25 -21.41 33.07 -8.16
C SER A 25 -21.76 33.12 -6.66
N SER A 26 -22.83 32.43 -6.22
CA SER A 26 -23.19 32.36 -4.79
C SER A 26 -22.15 31.62 -3.94
N LEU A 27 -21.46 30.64 -4.52
CA LEU A 27 -20.40 29.90 -3.86
C LEU A 27 -19.15 30.77 -3.66
N LEU A 28 -18.79 31.56 -4.68
CA LEU A 28 -17.69 32.53 -4.59
C LEU A 28 -17.94 33.60 -3.53
N GLU A 29 -19.15 34.17 -3.47
CA GLU A 29 -19.52 35.16 -2.44
C GLU A 29 -19.43 34.58 -1.02
N ALA A 30 -19.89 33.34 -0.83
CA ALA A 30 -19.78 32.66 0.46
C ALA A 30 -18.31 32.44 0.88
N ILE A 31 -17.46 31.97 -0.05
CA ILE A 31 -16.02 31.79 0.21
C ILE A 31 -15.37 33.13 0.55
N LEU A 32 -15.68 34.21 -0.18
CA LEU A 32 -15.10 35.53 0.06
C LEU A 32 -15.48 36.10 1.43
N LEU A 33 -16.74 35.94 1.85
CA LEU A 33 -17.19 36.36 3.19
C LEU A 33 -16.46 35.59 4.28
N GLN A 34 -16.30 34.28 4.12
CA GLN A 34 -15.62 33.42 5.08
C GLN A 34 -14.12 33.73 5.16
N LEU A 35 -13.48 34.03 4.02
CA LEU A 35 -12.08 34.45 3.97
C LEU A 35 -11.88 35.80 4.66
N LYS A 36 -12.80 36.75 4.45
CA LYS A 36 -12.77 38.08 5.05
C LYS A 36 -12.91 38.02 6.57
N GLU A 37 -13.86 37.22 7.07
CA GLU A 37 -14.09 37.05 8.51
C GLU A 37 -12.89 36.37 9.18
N TRP A 38 -12.28 35.39 8.50
CA TRP A 38 -11.05 34.74 8.96
C TRP A 38 -9.84 35.70 8.99
N LEU A 39 -9.69 36.54 7.95
CA LEU A 39 -8.69 37.61 7.87
C LEU A 39 -8.86 38.65 9.00
N CYS A 40 -10.11 38.97 9.37
CA CYS A 40 -10.40 39.86 10.50
C CYS A 40 -10.16 39.18 11.86
N SER A 41 -10.32 37.86 11.96
CA SER A 41 -10.14 37.10 13.19
C SER A 41 -8.69 36.77 13.51
N ILE A 42 -7.78 36.84 12.53
CA ILE A 42 -6.35 36.71 12.82
C ILE A 42 -5.93 37.97 13.59
N PRO A 43 -5.43 37.87 14.82
CA PRO A 43 -4.96 39.01 15.60
C PRO A 43 -3.79 39.64 14.86
N ASN A 44 -4.07 40.65 14.02
CA ASN A 44 -3.21 41.16 12.98
C ASN A 44 -1.83 41.54 13.53
N PRO A 45 -0.82 40.63 13.48
CA PRO A 45 0.51 40.98 13.93
C PRO A 45 1.09 42.06 13.01
N PHE A 46 0.60 42.10 11.77
CA PHE A 46 0.83 43.15 10.80
C PHE A 46 0.36 44.53 11.24
N LEU A 47 -0.79 44.69 11.91
CA LEU A 47 -1.22 46.01 12.37
C LEU A 47 -0.31 46.53 13.49
N SER A 48 0.11 45.66 14.40
CA SER A 48 1.09 46.01 15.43
C SER A 48 2.46 46.36 14.83
N LEU A 49 2.90 45.61 13.80
CA LEU A 49 4.11 45.91 13.04
C LEU A 49 4.02 47.21 12.26
N ILE A 50 2.89 47.48 11.60
CA ILE A 50 2.66 48.73 10.85
C ILE A 50 2.66 49.91 11.81
N HIS A 51 2.04 49.80 12.99
CA HIS A 51 2.08 50.85 14.00
C HIS A 51 3.53 51.12 14.46
N LYS A 52 4.27 50.07 14.85
CA LYS A 52 5.68 50.21 15.26
C LYS A 52 6.57 50.71 14.11
N PHE A 53 6.29 50.31 12.88
CA PHE A 53 7.01 50.79 11.70
C PHE A 53 6.71 52.26 11.43
N ASN A 54 5.46 52.69 11.57
CA ASN A 54 5.05 54.08 11.44
C ASN A 54 5.68 54.97 12.52
N ASP A 55 5.82 54.46 13.75
CA ASP A 55 6.50 55.15 14.86
C ASP A 55 8.02 55.23 14.62
N ALA A 56 8.65 54.15 14.12
CA ALA A 56 10.09 54.10 13.88
C ALA A 56 10.54 54.91 12.65
N PHE A 57 9.65 55.12 11.67
CA PHE A 57 9.98 55.78 10.41
C PHE A 57 9.01 56.93 10.08
N PRO A 58 9.36 58.18 10.46
CA PRO A 58 8.54 59.36 10.16
C PRO A 58 8.40 59.54 8.63
N PRO A 59 7.25 60.06 8.16
CA PRO A 59 6.85 60.05 6.75
C PRO A 59 7.87 60.70 5.81
N GLU A 60 8.60 61.71 6.29
CA GLU A 60 9.62 62.45 5.55
C GLU A 60 10.84 61.59 5.14
N THR A 61 11.14 60.51 5.87
CA THR A 61 12.33 59.67 5.61
C THR A 61 12.02 58.35 4.90
N ARG A 62 10.74 57.97 4.77
CA ARG A 62 10.30 56.66 4.27
C ARG A 62 10.81 56.35 2.87
N GLY A 63 10.85 57.33 1.97
CA GLY A 63 11.28 57.11 0.57
C GLY A 63 12.72 56.61 0.46
N ARG A 64 13.65 57.18 1.26
CA ARG A 64 15.07 56.82 1.21
C ARG A 64 15.33 55.45 1.84
N TRP A 65 14.62 55.12 2.92
CA TRP A 65 14.70 53.81 3.58
C TRP A 65 14.03 52.70 2.77
N LEU A 66 12.88 52.97 2.13
CA LEU A 66 12.22 51.99 1.25
C LEU A 66 13.10 51.66 0.05
N ALA A 67 13.75 52.65 -0.57
CA ALA A 67 14.70 52.39 -1.66
C ALA A 67 15.84 51.45 -1.22
N ALA A 68 16.37 51.63 0.00
CA ALA A 68 17.39 50.75 0.57
C ALA A 68 16.84 49.36 0.97
N ALA A 69 15.59 49.28 1.43
CA ALA A 69 14.96 48.05 1.90
C ALA A 69 14.38 47.18 0.76
N THR A 70 14.06 47.78 -0.39
CA THR A 70 13.45 47.13 -1.56
C THR A 70 14.15 45.82 -1.96
N PRO A 71 15.48 45.75 -2.13
CA PRO A 71 16.13 44.49 -2.52
C PRO A 71 15.96 43.37 -1.48
N TYR A 72 15.92 43.72 -0.19
CA TYR A 72 15.69 42.73 0.88
C TYR A 72 14.25 42.24 0.90
N LEU A 73 13.27 43.10 0.61
CA LEU A 73 11.86 42.70 0.49
C LEU A 73 11.66 41.76 -0.70
N ILE A 74 12.26 42.08 -1.85
CA ILE A 74 12.21 41.21 -3.04
C ILE A 74 12.90 39.87 -2.74
N GLY A 75 14.10 39.91 -2.16
CA GLY A 75 14.83 38.71 -1.78
C GLY A 75 14.06 37.84 -0.78
N GLY A 76 13.46 38.46 0.23
CA GLY A 76 12.62 37.78 1.23
C GLY A 76 11.39 37.13 0.61
N ALA A 77 10.70 37.82 -0.31
CA ALA A 77 9.54 37.28 -1.01
C ALA A 77 9.91 36.07 -1.89
N VAL A 78 11.01 36.16 -2.64
CA VAL A 78 11.52 35.04 -3.46
C VAL A 78 11.93 33.87 -2.58
N PHE A 79 12.65 34.12 -1.49
CA PHE A 79 13.08 33.09 -0.55
C PHE A 79 11.89 32.39 0.13
N LEU A 80 10.90 33.15 0.58
CA LEU A 80 9.69 32.61 1.20
C LEU A 80 8.86 31.82 0.18
N SER A 81 8.73 32.31 -1.06
CA SER A 81 8.10 31.57 -2.15
C SER A 81 8.82 30.26 -2.45
N LEU A 82 10.16 30.25 -2.44
CA LEU A 82 10.96 29.05 -2.65
C LEU A 82 10.77 28.05 -1.51
N ILE A 83 10.76 28.52 -0.25
CA ILE A 83 10.48 27.67 0.91
C ILE A 83 9.09 27.07 0.83
N LEU A 84 8.06 27.87 0.51
CA LEU A 84 6.71 27.37 0.34
C LEU A 84 6.64 26.34 -0.80
N PHE A 85 7.30 26.60 -1.93
CA PHE A 85 7.38 25.65 -3.03
C PHE A 85 8.07 24.34 -2.60
N LEU A 86 9.21 24.41 -1.91
CA LEU A 86 9.90 23.23 -1.39
C LEU A 86 9.05 22.48 -0.36
N CYS A 87 8.40 23.20 0.57
CA CYS A 87 7.60 22.62 1.64
C CYS A 87 6.31 21.99 1.13
N CYS A 88 5.64 22.60 0.14
CA CYS A 88 4.36 22.13 -0.39
C CYS A 88 4.53 21.15 -1.56
N CYS A 89 5.45 21.41 -2.48
CA CYS A 89 5.57 20.64 -3.71
C CYS A 89 6.46 19.41 -3.56
N LEU A 90 7.53 19.45 -2.76
CA LEU A 90 8.37 18.27 -2.55
C LEU A 90 7.60 17.08 -1.96
N PRO A 91 6.83 17.20 -0.86
CA PRO A 91 6.12 16.04 -0.32
C PRO A 91 5.08 15.48 -1.30
N LEU A 92 4.48 16.32 -2.14
CA LEU A 92 3.59 15.86 -3.21
C LEU A 92 4.36 15.05 -4.27
N ILE A 93 5.51 15.55 -4.72
CA ILE A 93 6.36 14.87 -5.71
C ILE A 93 6.91 13.56 -5.14
N PHE A 94 7.45 13.57 -3.92
CA PHE A 94 7.95 12.37 -3.25
C PHE A 94 6.83 11.37 -2.97
N GLY A 95 5.63 11.84 -2.60
CA GLY A 95 4.45 11.00 -2.45
C GLY A 95 4.07 10.30 -3.75
N PHE A 96 4.05 11.03 -4.86
CA PHE A 96 3.76 10.47 -6.18
C PHE A 96 4.82 9.46 -6.63
N LEU A 97 6.11 9.81 -6.51
CA LEU A 97 7.21 8.90 -6.87
C LEU A 97 7.20 7.63 -6.02
N SER A 98 6.95 7.76 -4.71
CA SER A 98 6.82 6.62 -3.79
C SER A 98 5.65 5.71 -4.19
N TRP A 99 4.50 6.29 -4.54
CA TRP A 99 3.34 5.53 -5.00
C TRP A 99 3.62 4.78 -6.32
N VAL A 100 4.29 5.42 -7.29
CA VAL A 100 4.70 4.77 -8.55
C VAL A 100 5.70 3.63 -8.29
N ALA A 101 6.68 3.84 -7.42
CA ALA A 101 7.64 2.81 -7.06
C ALA A 101 6.97 1.61 -6.37
N ALA A 102 6.04 1.86 -5.44
CA ALA A 102 5.30 0.82 -4.73
C ALA A 102 4.39 0.02 -5.66
N THR A 103 3.68 0.68 -6.58
CA THR A 103 2.83 0.01 -7.58
C THR A 103 3.66 -0.81 -8.57
N CYS A 104 4.81 -0.28 -9.01
CA CYS A 104 5.76 -1.02 -9.85
C CYS A 104 6.30 -2.27 -9.14
N TRP A 105 6.72 -2.14 -7.87
CA TRP A 105 7.17 -3.26 -7.06
C TRP A 105 6.07 -4.32 -6.88
N ALA A 106 4.84 -3.89 -6.58
CA ALA A 106 3.69 -4.79 -6.47
C ALA A 106 3.49 -5.57 -7.78
N ILE A 107 3.44 -4.89 -8.92
CA ILE A 107 3.28 -5.54 -10.23
C ILE A 107 4.41 -6.56 -10.47
N CYS A 108 5.66 -6.19 -10.22
CA CYS A 108 6.80 -7.09 -10.33
C CYS A 108 6.61 -8.34 -9.46
N THR A 109 6.28 -8.19 -8.18
CA THR A 109 6.07 -9.32 -7.27
C THR A 109 4.91 -10.22 -7.70
N TRP A 110 3.80 -9.66 -8.21
CA TRP A 110 2.70 -10.42 -8.80
C TRP A 110 3.15 -11.23 -10.02
N VAL A 111 3.90 -10.62 -10.93
CA VAL A 111 4.44 -11.29 -12.13
C VAL A 111 5.41 -12.41 -11.74
N PHE A 112 6.35 -12.14 -10.83
CA PHE A 112 7.30 -13.15 -10.35
C PHE A 112 6.60 -14.31 -9.65
N THR A 113 5.60 -14.02 -8.80
CA THR A 113 4.84 -15.06 -8.11
C THR A 113 4.02 -15.89 -9.10
N GLY A 114 3.37 -15.24 -10.07
CA GLY A 114 2.64 -15.92 -11.15
C GLY A 114 3.55 -16.81 -12.00
N LEU A 115 4.70 -16.29 -12.43
CA LEU A 115 5.72 -17.05 -13.17
C LEU A 115 6.28 -18.21 -12.34
N TRP A 116 6.52 -18.01 -11.05
CA TRP A 116 6.99 -19.06 -10.15
C TRP A 116 5.95 -20.19 -10.01
N HIS A 117 4.67 -19.85 -9.88
CA HIS A 117 3.59 -20.84 -9.85
C HIS A 117 3.44 -21.56 -11.19
N ALA A 118 3.52 -20.84 -12.31
CA ALA A 118 3.49 -21.43 -13.65
C ALA A 118 4.68 -22.37 -13.89
N PHE A 119 5.89 -21.94 -13.52
CA PHE A 119 7.10 -22.75 -13.58
C PHE A 119 6.98 -24.00 -12.70
N ARG A 120 6.54 -23.83 -11.45
CA ARG A 120 6.30 -24.95 -10.53
C ARG A 120 5.25 -25.91 -11.10
N ALA A 121 4.19 -25.41 -11.73
CA ALA A 121 3.18 -26.25 -12.39
C ALA A 121 3.80 -27.01 -13.57
N LEU A 122 4.54 -26.34 -14.46
CA LEU A 122 5.18 -26.93 -15.63
C LEU A 122 6.24 -27.98 -15.26
N CYS A 123 7.15 -27.66 -14.33
CA CYS A 123 8.12 -28.60 -13.80
C CYS A 123 7.46 -29.74 -13.01
N CYS A 124 6.35 -29.48 -12.31
CA CYS A 124 5.56 -30.55 -11.70
C CYS A 124 4.85 -31.41 -12.75
N CYS A 125 4.51 -30.92 -13.95
CA CYS A 125 3.97 -31.78 -15.00
C CYS A 125 5.04 -32.75 -15.53
N CYS A 126 6.29 -32.30 -15.65
CA CYS A 126 7.41 -33.17 -16.04
C CYS A 126 7.83 -34.15 -14.92
N CYS A 127 7.71 -33.77 -13.64
CA CYS A 127 8.11 -34.61 -12.50
C CYS A 127 6.97 -35.40 -11.82
N ARG A 128 5.70 -35.00 -11.94
CA ARG A 128 4.53 -35.75 -11.39
C ARG A 128 4.10 -36.90 -12.29
N GLY A 129 4.43 -36.91 -13.58
CA GLY A 129 4.28 -38.09 -14.43
C GLY A 129 5.12 -39.30 -13.96
N SER A 130 6.09 -39.07 -13.07
CA SER A 130 6.91 -40.12 -12.45
C SER A 130 6.76 -40.22 -10.94
N ARG A 131 5.63 -39.77 -10.36
CA ARG A 131 5.10 -40.50 -9.19
C ARG A 131 4.57 -41.83 -9.73
N ARG A 132 5.50 -42.72 -10.09
CA ARG A 132 5.31 -44.13 -9.83
C ARG A 132 4.79 -44.16 -8.41
N ILE A 133 3.51 -44.50 -8.26
CA ILE A 133 2.97 -45.01 -7.02
C ILE A 133 4.05 -45.97 -6.57
N LEU A 134 4.83 -45.58 -5.55
CA LEU A 134 5.77 -46.46 -4.91
C LEU A 134 4.85 -47.49 -4.26
N LYS A 135 4.46 -48.49 -5.06
CA LYS A 135 3.49 -49.52 -4.68
C LYS A 135 4.07 -50.05 -3.40
N LYS A 136 3.43 -49.72 -2.27
CA LYS A 136 3.94 -50.12 -0.96
C LYS A 136 4.09 -51.63 -1.01
N THR A 137 5.32 -52.09 -1.11
CA THR A 137 5.60 -53.52 -1.10
C THR A 137 5.60 -53.95 0.35
N MET A 138 4.95 -55.07 0.65
CA MET A 138 4.96 -55.68 1.97
C MET A 138 5.70 -57.02 1.91
N LYS A 139 6.25 -57.46 3.04
CA LYS A 139 6.76 -58.83 3.18
C LYS A 139 5.58 -59.80 3.06
N ALA A 140 5.73 -60.82 2.23
CA ALA A 140 4.66 -61.78 1.95
C ALA A 140 4.49 -62.73 3.17
N PRO A 141 3.27 -62.85 3.75
CA PRO A 141 3.05 -63.70 4.92
C PRO A 141 3.24 -65.18 4.60
N GLY A 142 3.90 -65.93 5.50
CA GLY A 142 4.21 -67.36 5.31
C GLY A 142 5.46 -67.64 4.47
N THR A 143 6.07 -66.60 3.89
CA THR A 143 7.44 -66.68 3.38
C THR A 143 8.33 -66.10 4.49
N GLU A 144 9.50 -66.69 4.78
CA GLU A 144 10.43 -66.23 5.82
C GLU A 144 11.09 -64.86 5.50
N GLY A 145 10.33 -63.91 4.97
CA GLY A 145 10.78 -62.60 4.53
C GLY A 145 11.45 -62.60 3.15
N GLN A 146 11.54 -63.74 2.47
CA GLN A 146 12.27 -63.88 1.20
C GLN A 146 11.59 -63.18 0.01
N TYR A 147 10.27 -62.98 0.07
CA TYR A 147 9.49 -62.38 -1.02
C TYR A 147 8.77 -61.10 -0.58
N ARG A 148 8.73 -60.12 -1.50
CA ARG A 148 7.91 -58.91 -1.36
C ARG A 148 6.84 -58.90 -2.43
N LEU A 149 5.61 -58.58 -2.02
CA LEU A 149 4.47 -58.43 -2.91
C LEU A 149 3.90 -57.01 -2.82
N ALA A 150 3.25 -56.56 -3.89
CA ALA A 150 2.54 -55.28 -3.86
C ALA A 150 1.33 -55.39 -2.92
N ARG A 151 1.25 -54.51 -1.92
CA ARG A 151 0.17 -54.52 -0.92
C ARG A 151 -1.22 -54.50 -1.57
N SER A 152 -1.39 -53.72 -2.63
CA SER A 152 -2.65 -53.64 -3.38
C SER A 152 -3.06 -54.97 -4.01
N ALA A 153 -2.10 -55.80 -4.45
CA ALA A 153 -2.39 -57.10 -5.04
C ALA A 153 -2.87 -58.11 -3.98
N PHE A 154 -2.31 -58.05 -2.76
CA PHE A 154 -2.77 -58.87 -1.65
C PHE A 154 -4.14 -58.44 -1.12
N GLU A 155 -4.34 -57.13 -0.95
CA GLU A 155 -5.63 -56.59 -0.48
C GLU A 155 -6.76 -56.85 -1.49
N ALA A 156 -6.46 -56.90 -2.79
CA ALA A 156 -7.44 -57.22 -3.83
C ALA A 156 -7.89 -58.70 -3.81
N SER A 157 -7.01 -59.64 -3.46
CA SER A 157 -7.36 -61.08 -3.41
C SER A 157 -6.50 -61.86 -2.42
N PRO A 158 -6.81 -61.78 -1.11
CA PRO A 158 -6.04 -62.49 -0.09
C PRO A 158 -6.18 -64.01 -0.23
N SER A 159 -7.37 -64.50 -0.61
CA SER A 159 -7.61 -65.93 -0.82
C SER A 159 -6.82 -66.49 -2.01
N GLY A 160 -6.71 -65.74 -3.11
CA GLY A 160 -5.92 -66.12 -4.27
C GLY A 160 -4.42 -66.29 -3.94
N TYR A 161 -3.89 -65.39 -3.10
CA TYR A 161 -2.52 -65.50 -2.58
C TYR A 161 -2.31 -66.83 -1.83
N PHE A 162 -3.13 -67.12 -0.82
CA PHE A 162 -2.96 -68.33 -0.01
C PHE A 162 -3.19 -69.62 -0.80
N ARG A 163 -4.12 -69.61 -1.76
CA ARG A 163 -4.35 -70.75 -2.66
C ARG A 163 -3.10 -71.06 -3.49
N SER A 164 -2.50 -70.03 -4.07
CA SER A 164 -1.27 -70.14 -4.88
C SER A 164 -0.06 -70.53 -4.03
N PHE A 165 0.02 -70.01 -2.79
CA PHE A 165 1.05 -70.38 -1.81
C PHE A 165 0.97 -71.87 -1.45
N ARG A 166 -0.22 -72.42 -1.17
CA ARG A 166 -0.42 -73.85 -0.90
C ARG A 166 -0.12 -74.73 -2.11
N ALA A 167 -0.36 -74.23 -3.31
CA ALA A 167 -0.04 -74.91 -4.57
C ALA A 167 1.45 -74.81 -4.95
N GLY A 168 2.30 -74.17 -4.12
CA GLY A 168 3.72 -73.95 -4.42
C GLY A 168 3.98 -73.04 -5.63
N THR A 169 2.94 -72.40 -6.16
CA THR A 169 2.99 -71.62 -7.40
C THR A 169 2.95 -70.13 -7.05
N LEU A 170 4.00 -69.63 -6.39
CA LEU A 170 4.09 -68.20 -6.08
C LEU A 170 4.43 -67.41 -7.35
N PRO A 171 3.67 -66.34 -7.67
CA PRO A 171 4.04 -65.46 -8.77
C PRO A 171 5.40 -64.84 -8.46
N VAL A 172 6.38 -65.05 -9.35
CA VAL A 172 7.76 -64.60 -9.19
C VAL A 172 7.79 -63.06 -9.19
N THR A 173 7.68 -62.45 -8.00
CA THR A 173 7.96 -61.03 -7.82
C THR A 173 9.26 -60.89 -7.06
N HIS A 174 10.30 -60.49 -7.81
CA HIS A 174 11.63 -60.06 -7.37
C HIS A 174 12.15 -60.71 -6.08
N ARG A 175 12.92 -61.80 -6.22
CA ARG A 175 13.75 -62.34 -5.15
C ARG A 175 14.68 -61.22 -4.66
N LEU A 176 14.62 -60.89 -3.37
CA LEU A 176 15.59 -59.99 -2.76
C LEU A 176 16.95 -60.70 -2.84
N ARG A 177 17.88 -60.13 -3.59
CA ARG A 177 19.27 -60.60 -3.68
C ARG A 177 20.07 -59.95 -2.56
#